data_AF-A0A356GIG9-F1
#
_entry.id   AF-A0A356GIG9-F1
#
_cell.length_a   1.000
_cell.length_b   1.000
_cell.length_c   1.000
_cell.angle_alpha   90.00
_cell.angle_beta   90.00
_cell.angle_gamma   90.00
#
_symmetry.space_group_name_H-M   'P 1'
#
loop_
_entity.id
_entity.type
_entity.pdbx_description
1 polymer ?
#
loop_
_entity_poly.entity_id
_entity_poly.type
_entity_poly.pdbx_seq_one_letter_code
_entity_poly.pdbx_strand_id
1 'polypeptide(L)'
;MRKLVGFIVVVLLAFVVTSFNVEAKSNAPVTTFSWTEESVDFGGDLNICVNGYHSFEYTIYAGQDLVAGSVVVSINANGDFVLNVDLVDGALASEAHLFVYSELSQLPVKRVAPGQAPYQLGNLGLNTFEYTVSVDELTDGDTYYFVFHMALVDEDELNPSGVSGETAYVGGPNGPTKGAWFYAFGFEVIECEEVVDMPVIYVAFHAVYGSETVWAVGELTFIELGLTNSRWGWQLTFDVNPETFDLYAGAAQNDLSKGEFIGTLTLSWDGEYVTFTLQLEDGVTLSEIQIHVDYLQLDTISPGQLGYQAQGAPFTSLWTVSLLPESDR
;
A
#
# COMPACT_ATOMS: atom_id res chain seq x y z
N MET A 1 65.46 -15.40 98.61
CA MET A 1 64.04 -15.00 98.71
C MET A 1 63.31 -15.53 97.48
N ARG A 2 62.28 -16.36 97.71
CA ARG A 2 61.09 -16.63 96.88
C ARG A 2 61.22 -16.71 95.34
N LYS A 3 61.06 -17.96 94.86
CA LYS A 3 60.20 -18.45 93.76
C LYS A 3 59.61 -17.38 92.81
N LEU A 4 59.70 -17.62 91.50
CA LEU A 4 58.52 -17.99 90.70
C LEU A 4 58.93 -18.44 89.28
N VAL A 5 58.43 -19.62 88.92
CA VAL A 5 58.33 -20.13 87.54
C VAL A 5 57.32 -19.25 86.80
N GLY A 6 57.74 -18.64 85.68
CA GLY A 6 56.88 -17.84 84.81
C GLY A 6 56.50 -18.64 83.57
N PHE A 7 55.24 -19.07 83.53
CA PHE A 7 54.55 -19.73 82.42
C PHE A 7 54.55 -18.81 81.19
N ILE A 8 55.00 -19.30 80.03
CA ILE A 8 54.77 -18.61 78.75
C ILE A 8 53.32 -18.87 78.35
N VAL A 9 52.47 -17.86 78.50
CA VAL A 9 51.14 -17.83 77.90
C VAL A 9 51.27 -17.21 76.51
N VAL A 10 51.19 -18.04 75.47
CA VAL A 10 51.02 -17.56 74.10
C VAL A 10 49.54 -17.16 73.96
N VAL A 11 49.28 -15.86 74.07
CA VAL A 11 47.97 -15.29 73.70
C VAL A 11 47.92 -15.22 72.18
N LEU A 12 47.23 -16.17 71.56
CA LEU A 12 46.80 -16.09 70.17
C LEU A 12 45.71 -15.02 70.08
N LEU A 13 46.11 -13.79 69.74
CA LEU A 13 45.20 -12.73 69.33
C LEU A 13 44.58 -13.14 67.99
N ALA A 14 43.36 -13.68 68.04
CA ALA A 14 42.53 -13.85 66.86
C ALA A 14 42.17 -12.45 66.34
N PHE A 15 42.88 -12.01 65.31
CA PHE A 15 42.42 -10.89 64.48
C PHE A 15 41.13 -11.34 63.80
N VAL A 16 39.98 -10.88 64.33
CA VAL A 16 38.75 -10.89 63.56
C VAL A 16 38.91 -9.82 62.49
N VAL A 17 39.35 -10.25 61.30
CA VAL A 17 39.25 -9.43 60.10
C VAL A 17 37.76 -9.43 59.75
N THR A 18 37.03 -8.40 60.18
CA THR A 18 35.73 -8.12 59.59
C THR A 18 36.03 -7.63 58.17
N SER A 19 35.96 -8.54 57.20
CA SER A 19 35.86 -8.16 55.80
C SER A 19 34.55 -7.41 55.62
N PHE A 20 34.63 -6.08 55.54
CA PHE A 20 33.56 -5.32 54.93
C PHE A 20 33.56 -5.69 53.45
N ASN A 21 32.60 -6.50 53.03
CA ASN A 21 32.27 -6.57 51.61
C ASN A 21 31.73 -5.21 51.24
N VAL A 22 32.55 -4.36 50.61
CA VAL A 22 32.01 -3.37 49.71
C VAL A 22 31.47 -4.20 48.56
N GLU A 23 30.17 -4.49 48.58
CA GLU A 23 29.49 -4.91 47.37
C GLU A 23 29.72 -3.78 46.37
N ALA A 24 30.55 -4.06 45.36
CA ALA A 24 30.51 -3.28 44.14
C ALA A 24 29.04 -3.24 43.74
N LYS A 25 28.47 -2.03 43.70
CA LYS A 25 27.13 -1.78 43.19
C LYS A 25 26.99 -2.66 41.96
N SER A 26 26.12 -3.67 42.04
CA SER A 26 25.99 -4.67 40.98
C SER A 26 25.97 -3.92 39.66
N ASN A 27 26.86 -4.29 38.75
CA ASN A 27 26.84 -3.73 37.40
C ASN A 27 25.42 -3.95 36.92
N ALA A 28 24.61 -2.89 36.88
CA ALA A 28 23.34 -2.91 36.19
C ALA A 28 23.66 -3.49 34.81
N PRO A 29 22.85 -4.42 34.29
CA PRO A 29 23.10 -4.96 32.97
C PRO A 29 23.25 -3.75 32.04
N VAL A 30 24.42 -3.64 31.40
CA VAL A 30 24.63 -2.67 30.34
C VAL A 30 23.70 -3.14 29.23
N THR A 31 22.48 -2.60 29.19
CA THR A 31 21.57 -2.78 28.07
C THR A 31 22.23 -2.10 26.88
N THR A 32 22.97 -2.87 26.10
CA THR A 32 23.47 -2.43 24.80
C THR A 32 22.25 -2.16 23.94
N PHE A 33 22.17 -0.94 23.39
CA PHE A 33 21.15 -0.58 22.41
C PHE A 33 21.14 -1.61 21.27
N SER A 34 19.94 -1.99 20.84
CA SER A 34 19.70 -2.91 19.72
C SER A 34 18.48 -2.42 18.95
N TRP A 35 18.55 -2.52 17.62
CA TRP A 35 17.42 -2.24 16.76
C TRP A 35 16.36 -3.35 16.87
N THR A 36 15.10 -2.94 16.87
CA THR A 36 13.89 -3.72 16.66
C THR A 36 13.10 -3.08 15.53
N GLU A 37 12.19 -3.80 14.89
CA GLU A 37 11.29 -3.22 13.88
C GLU A 37 10.50 -2.02 14.44
N GLU A 38 10.03 -2.11 15.69
CA GLU A 38 9.34 -0.99 16.37
C GLU A 38 10.24 0.26 16.58
N SER A 39 11.55 0.09 16.55
CA SER A 39 12.51 1.20 16.73
C SER A 39 13.00 1.79 15.41
N VAL A 40 12.64 1.19 14.28
CA VAL A 40 12.93 1.72 12.95
C VAL A 40 11.69 2.45 12.44
N ASP A 41 11.88 3.60 11.82
CA ASP A 41 10.79 4.33 11.19
C ASP A 41 10.56 3.80 9.77
N PHE A 42 9.34 3.37 9.46
CA PHE A 42 8.94 2.90 8.13
C PHE A 42 8.25 3.98 7.29
N GLY A 43 8.18 5.21 7.81
CA GLY A 43 7.61 6.34 7.10
C GLY A 43 6.08 6.28 6.97
N GLY A 44 5.52 7.31 6.36
CA GLY A 44 4.12 7.35 5.96
C GLY A 44 3.97 6.89 4.52
N ASP A 45 3.19 5.83 4.28
CA ASP A 45 2.78 5.44 2.93
C ASP A 45 1.97 6.57 2.29
N LEU A 46 2.46 7.06 1.15
CA LEU A 46 1.79 8.13 0.40
C LEU A 46 0.60 7.61 -0.43
N ASN A 47 0.44 6.28 -0.56
CA ASN A 47 -0.48 5.63 -1.48
C ASN A 47 -0.30 6.12 -2.93
N ILE A 48 0.94 6.40 -3.33
CA ILE A 48 1.29 6.82 -4.69
C ILE A 48 2.16 5.74 -5.31
N CYS A 49 1.68 5.16 -6.41
CA CYS A 49 2.43 4.20 -7.22
C CYS A 49 3.43 4.91 -8.13
N VAL A 50 4.71 4.59 -7.96
CA VAL A 50 5.80 5.03 -8.82
C VAL A 50 6.45 3.79 -9.42
N ASN A 51 6.36 3.65 -10.74
CA ASN A 51 6.87 2.49 -11.49
C ASN A 51 6.40 1.13 -10.93
N GLY A 52 5.16 1.06 -10.42
CA GLY A 52 4.58 -0.18 -9.91
C GLY A 52 4.90 -0.49 -8.44
N TYR A 53 5.51 0.44 -7.69
CA TYR A 53 5.76 0.27 -6.25
C TYR A 53 5.22 1.45 -5.44
N HIS A 54 4.87 1.20 -4.19
CA HIS A 54 4.49 2.24 -3.23
C HIS A 54 5.67 3.19 -2.95
N SER A 55 5.36 4.42 -2.53
CA SER A 55 6.34 5.42 -2.10
C SER A 55 6.02 5.92 -0.71
N PHE A 56 7.07 6.22 0.05
CA PHE A 56 6.99 6.52 1.48
C PHE A 56 7.69 7.83 1.79
N GLU A 57 7.09 8.62 2.69
CA GLU A 57 7.69 9.86 3.18
C GLU A 57 8.21 9.71 4.61
N TYR A 58 9.40 10.26 4.86
CA TYR A 58 10.08 10.22 6.14
C TYR A 58 10.45 11.63 6.59
N THR A 59 10.48 11.84 7.90
CA THR A 59 10.93 13.11 8.48
C THR A 59 12.46 13.15 8.60
N ILE A 60 13.06 14.31 8.35
CA ILE A 60 14.47 14.58 8.60
C ILE A 60 14.58 15.30 9.95
N TYR A 61 15.37 14.75 10.88
CA TYR A 61 15.63 15.35 12.19
C TYR A 61 17.07 15.87 12.29
N ALA A 62 17.23 17.15 12.57
CA ALA A 62 18.48 17.78 13.00
C ALA A 62 18.54 17.83 14.54
N GLY A 63 19.75 17.72 15.11
CA GLY A 63 19.94 17.92 16.55
C GLY A 63 19.21 16.92 17.47
N GLN A 64 18.68 15.82 16.92
CA GLN A 64 17.81 14.79 17.53
C GLN A 64 16.30 15.07 17.47
N ASP A 65 15.85 16.30 17.65
CA ASP A 65 14.42 16.61 17.88
C ASP A 65 13.89 17.77 17.03
N LEU A 66 14.74 18.41 16.22
CA LEU A 66 14.34 19.50 15.34
C LEU A 66 14.01 18.98 13.95
N VAL A 67 12.78 19.18 13.48
CA VAL A 67 12.39 18.84 12.10
C VAL A 67 13.12 19.76 11.12
N ALA A 68 13.85 19.16 10.19
CA ALA A 68 14.69 19.86 9.21
C ALA A 68 14.26 19.64 7.76
N GLY A 69 13.22 18.84 7.52
CA GLY A 69 12.69 18.56 6.18
C GLY A 69 12.02 17.20 6.11
N SER A 70 11.77 16.73 4.89
CA SER A 70 11.33 15.38 4.60
C SER A 70 12.11 14.76 3.44
N VAL A 71 12.01 13.44 3.32
CA VAL A 71 12.47 12.70 2.15
C VAL A 71 11.38 11.76 1.68
N VAL A 72 11.14 11.75 0.37
CA VAL A 72 10.28 10.76 -0.27
C VAL A 72 11.15 9.71 -0.92
N VAL A 73 10.94 8.45 -0.56
CA VAL A 73 11.63 7.30 -1.15
C VAL A 73 10.70 6.59 -2.12
N SER A 74 11.17 6.34 -3.34
CA SER A 74 10.47 5.61 -4.40
C SER A 74 11.41 4.69 -5.16
N ILE A 75 10.89 3.88 -6.08
CA ILE A 75 11.67 2.99 -6.95
C ILE A 75 11.56 3.48 -8.40
N ASN A 76 12.69 3.65 -9.08
CA ASN A 76 12.72 4.06 -10.50
C ASN A 76 12.50 2.88 -11.46
N ALA A 77 12.41 3.15 -12.76
CA ALA A 77 12.22 2.13 -13.79
C ALA A 77 13.38 1.12 -13.93
N ASN A 78 14.55 1.39 -13.34
CA ASN A 78 15.69 0.48 -13.31
C ASN A 78 15.71 -0.40 -12.04
N GLY A 79 14.79 -0.20 -11.11
CA GLY A 79 14.80 -0.88 -9.80
C GLY A 79 15.75 -0.25 -8.79
N ASP A 80 16.15 1.02 -8.96
CA ASP A 80 16.95 1.73 -7.96
C ASP A 80 16.05 2.53 -7.01
N PHE A 81 16.46 2.63 -5.75
CA PHE A 81 15.84 3.55 -4.80
C PHE A 81 16.16 5.00 -5.20
N VAL A 82 15.16 5.85 -5.17
CA VAL A 82 15.26 7.30 -5.41
C VAL A 82 14.79 8.03 -4.16
N LEU A 83 15.70 8.79 -3.55
CA LEU A 83 15.45 9.60 -2.37
C LEU A 83 15.34 11.07 -2.79
N ASN A 84 14.14 11.62 -2.71
CA ASN A 84 13.85 13.02 -3.00
C ASN A 84 13.82 13.82 -1.70
N VAL A 85 14.84 14.62 -1.45
CA VAL A 85 15.01 15.39 -0.22
C VAL A 85 14.45 16.81 -0.42
N ASP A 86 13.65 17.26 0.55
CA ASP A 86 13.13 18.63 0.65
C ASP A 86 13.38 19.18 2.06
N LEU A 87 14.27 20.16 2.19
CA LEU A 87 14.66 20.76 3.48
C LEU A 87 13.79 21.99 3.80
N VAL A 88 13.67 22.31 5.09
CA VAL A 88 12.98 23.54 5.53
C VAL A 88 13.62 24.81 4.94
N ASP A 89 12.82 25.85 4.79
CA ASP A 89 13.25 27.14 4.23
C ASP A 89 14.50 27.69 4.93
N GLY A 90 15.46 28.16 4.12
CA GLY A 90 16.76 28.64 4.59
C GLY A 90 17.78 27.57 5.00
N ALA A 91 17.43 26.28 4.97
CA ALA A 91 18.38 25.19 5.23
C ALA A 91 18.94 24.61 3.92
N LEU A 92 20.25 24.36 3.88
CA LEU A 92 20.95 23.69 2.79
C LEU A 92 21.69 22.45 3.28
N ALA A 93 21.61 21.36 2.53
CA ALA A 93 22.53 20.25 2.68
C ALA A 93 23.89 20.65 2.09
N SER A 94 24.95 20.56 2.88
CA SER A 94 26.33 20.72 2.41
C SER A 94 26.93 19.39 1.97
N GLU A 95 26.60 18.32 2.70
CA GLU A 95 27.01 16.95 2.44
C GLU A 95 25.89 15.97 2.83
N ALA A 96 25.81 14.84 2.14
CA ALA A 96 24.87 13.76 2.41
C ALA A 96 25.57 12.39 2.26
N HIS A 97 25.30 11.47 3.17
CA HIS A 97 25.99 10.19 3.30
C HIS A 97 24.98 9.08 3.62
N LEU A 98 24.98 8.03 2.82
CA LEU A 98 23.98 6.96 2.94
C LEU A 98 24.62 5.59 3.10
N PHE A 99 24.11 4.83 4.06
CA PHE A 99 24.35 3.40 4.19
C PHE A 99 23.04 2.66 3.92
N VAL A 100 23.14 1.53 3.23
CA VAL A 100 22.02 0.63 2.94
C VAL A 100 22.35 -0.76 3.48
N TYR A 101 21.37 -1.41 4.07
CA TYR A 101 21.45 -2.74 4.65
C TYR A 101 20.22 -3.54 4.22
N SER A 102 20.39 -4.84 3.99
CA SER A 102 19.30 -5.74 3.60
C SER A 102 18.67 -6.47 4.79
N GLU A 103 19.21 -6.29 6.00
CA GLU A 103 18.71 -6.94 7.21
C GLU A 103 18.84 -6.02 8.43
N LEU A 104 17.85 -6.06 9.32
CA LEU A 104 17.87 -5.32 10.59
C LEU A 104 19.12 -5.63 11.43
N SER A 105 19.57 -6.89 11.38
CA SER A 105 20.73 -7.37 12.15
C SER A 105 22.05 -6.70 11.76
N GLN A 106 22.12 -6.13 10.55
CA GLN A 106 23.29 -5.45 10.01
C GLN A 106 23.36 -3.98 10.43
N LEU A 107 22.24 -3.40 10.90
CA LEU A 107 22.23 -2.01 11.35
C LEU A 107 23.26 -1.80 12.47
N PRO A 108 24.06 -0.74 12.39
CA PRO A 108 25.10 -0.50 13.37
C PRO A 108 24.47 -0.15 14.72
N VAL A 109 25.03 -0.64 15.82
CA VAL A 109 24.61 -0.29 17.20
C VAL A 109 25.35 0.92 17.77
N LYS A 110 26.27 1.50 16.98
CA LYS A 110 27.02 2.71 17.27
C LYS A 110 27.10 3.54 16.00
N ARG A 111 27.10 4.87 16.14
CA ARG A 111 27.18 5.78 15.00
C ARG A 111 28.37 5.45 14.10
N VAL A 112 28.08 5.20 12.83
CA VAL A 112 29.08 5.03 11.77
C VAL A 112 29.68 6.37 11.40
N ALA A 113 30.95 6.37 10.98
CA ALA A 113 31.59 7.60 10.51
C ALA A 113 31.04 7.96 9.12
N PRO A 114 30.51 9.18 8.90
CA PRO A 114 29.90 9.56 7.63
C PRO A 114 30.80 9.30 6.41
N GLY A 115 32.08 9.66 6.49
CA GLY A 115 33.03 9.43 5.38
C GLY A 115 33.36 7.97 5.06
N GLN A 116 32.78 7.00 5.76
CA GLN A 116 32.84 5.57 5.40
C GLN A 116 31.58 5.08 4.65
N ALA A 117 30.62 5.97 4.39
CA ALA A 117 29.42 5.63 3.63
C ALA A 117 29.79 5.18 2.21
N PRO A 118 29.20 4.08 1.71
CA PRO A 118 29.37 3.68 0.31
C PRO A 118 28.88 4.76 -0.67
N TYR A 119 27.89 5.52 -0.22
CA TYR A 119 27.17 6.52 -1.00
C TYR A 119 27.39 7.91 -0.39
N GLN A 120 28.05 8.81 -1.12
CA GLN A 120 28.45 10.14 -0.63
C GLN A 120 28.14 11.21 -1.69
N LEU A 121 27.55 12.31 -1.22
CA LEU A 121 27.38 13.56 -1.95
C LEU A 121 28.03 14.68 -1.14
N GLY A 122 28.98 15.40 -1.73
CA GLY A 122 29.63 16.54 -1.11
C GLY A 122 29.47 17.81 -1.93
N ASN A 123 29.61 18.96 -1.28
CA ASN A 123 29.47 20.29 -1.90
C ASN A 123 28.12 20.50 -2.62
N LEU A 124 27.03 20.05 -2.00
CA LEU A 124 25.69 20.22 -2.56
C LEU A 124 25.29 21.69 -2.54
N GLY A 125 25.13 22.28 -1.34
CA GLY A 125 24.60 23.64 -1.18
C GLY A 125 23.16 23.75 -1.70
N LEU A 126 22.37 22.68 -1.53
CA LEU A 126 21.02 22.56 -2.07
C LEU A 126 20.00 22.40 -0.93
N ASN A 127 18.85 23.04 -1.08
CA ASN A 127 17.68 22.83 -0.23
C ASN A 127 16.87 21.60 -0.68
N THR A 128 16.80 21.37 -1.99
CA THR A 128 16.15 20.21 -2.60
C THR A 128 17.11 19.45 -3.52
N PHE A 129 17.11 18.12 -3.45
CA PHE A 129 17.93 17.28 -4.33
C PHE A 129 17.42 15.84 -4.38
N GLU A 130 17.77 15.15 -5.46
CA GLU A 130 17.50 13.72 -5.65
C GLU A 130 18.77 12.90 -5.44
N TYR A 131 18.63 11.72 -4.86
CA TYR A 131 19.70 10.75 -4.75
C TYR A 131 19.27 9.34 -5.12
N THR A 132 20.03 8.69 -6.00
CA THR A 132 19.71 7.35 -6.51
C THR A 132 20.68 6.32 -5.96
N VAL A 133 20.15 5.17 -5.57
CA VAL A 133 20.88 4.09 -4.92
C VAL A 133 20.49 2.76 -5.50
N SER A 134 21.45 2.10 -6.14
CA SER A 134 21.24 0.78 -6.71
C SER A 134 21.42 -0.31 -5.67
N VAL A 135 20.57 -1.32 -5.76
CA VAL A 135 20.72 -2.63 -5.08
C VAL A 135 20.66 -3.73 -6.14
N ASP A 136 21.15 -4.92 -5.81
CA ASP A 136 21.35 -5.96 -6.83
C ASP A 136 20.02 -6.46 -7.43
N GLU A 137 19.04 -6.81 -6.59
CA GLU A 137 17.71 -7.25 -6.99
C GLU A 137 16.67 -6.80 -5.94
N LEU A 138 15.50 -6.33 -6.39
CA LEU A 138 14.36 -6.02 -5.55
C LEU A 138 13.34 -7.17 -5.67
N THR A 139 12.84 -7.66 -4.53
CA THR A 139 11.72 -8.60 -4.47
C THR A 139 10.58 -7.96 -3.69
N ASP A 140 9.34 -8.16 -4.13
CA ASP A 140 8.17 -7.79 -3.34
C ASP A 140 8.22 -8.42 -1.94
N GLY A 141 7.90 -7.61 -0.93
CA GLY A 141 8.01 -7.94 0.49
C GLY A 141 9.44 -7.86 1.07
N ASP A 142 10.48 -7.57 0.27
CA ASP A 142 11.82 -7.31 0.82
C ASP A 142 11.82 -6.04 1.68
N THR A 143 12.63 -6.04 2.74
CA THR A 143 12.82 -4.86 3.58
C THR A 143 14.28 -4.41 3.53
N TYR A 144 14.47 -3.12 3.28
CA TYR A 144 15.78 -2.46 3.29
C TYR A 144 15.85 -1.44 4.41
N TYR A 145 17.03 -1.29 5.00
CA TYR A 145 17.28 -0.35 6.10
C TYR A 145 18.36 0.64 5.70
N PHE A 146 18.17 1.89 6.12
CA PHE A 146 18.99 3.00 5.71
C PHE A 146 19.50 3.78 6.92
N VAL A 147 20.75 4.23 6.84
CA VAL A 147 21.27 5.29 7.72
C VAL A 147 21.66 6.44 6.81
N PHE A 148 20.83 7.48 6.79
CA PHE A 148 21.02 8.64 5.93
C PHE A 148 21.39 9.86 6.75
N HIS A 149 22.66 10.24 6.68
CA HIS A 149 23.24 11.36 7.41
C HIS A 149 23.42 12.58 6.50
N MET A 150 23.08 13.76 6.99
CA MET A 150 23.30 15.04 6.32
C MET A 150 24.00 16.05 7.23
N ALA A 151 24.84 16.90 6.63
CA ALA A 151 25.41 18.08 7.29
C ALA A 151 24.68 19.33 6.77
N LEU A 152 24.01 20.05 7.68
CA LEU A 152 23.17 21.19 7.32
C LEU A 152 23.86 22.52 7.60
N VAL A 153 23.65 23.48 6.71
CA VAL A 153 24.11 24.87 6.81
C VAL A 153 22.95 25.82 6.50
N ASP A 154 23.04 27.06 6.96
CA ASP A 154 22.09 28.11 6.57
C ASP A 154 22.42 28.64 5.16
N GLU A 155 21.38 28.92 4.39
CA GLU A 155 21.49 29.67 3.13
C GLU A 155 21.91 31.12 3.39
N ASP A 156 21.35 31.74 4.44
CA ASP A 156 21.64 33.11 4.87
C ASP A 156 21.99 33.14 6.36
N GLU A 157 23.25 33.41 6.68
CA GLU A 157 23.73 33.53 8.07
C GLU A 157 23.00 34.66 8.86
N LEU A 158 22.36 35.61 8.17
CA LEU A 158 21.58 36.68 8.79
C LEU A 158 20.13 36.29 9.11
N ASN A 159 19.62 35.21 8.49
CA ASN A 159 18.27 34.67 8.68
C ASN A 159 18.35 33.14 8.87
N PRO A 160 18.83 32.68 10.04
CA PRO A 160 19.11 31.26 10.23
C PRO A 160 17.83 30.43 10.23
N SER A 161 17.88 29.30 9.53
CA SER A 161 16.84 28.24 9.53
C SER A 161 16.70 27.57 10.91
N GLY A 162 17.71 27.73 11.76
CA GLY A 162 17.77 27.11 13.09
C GLY A 162 18.32 25.68 13.07
N VAL A 163 18.65 25.12 11.90
CA VAL A 163 19.26 23.78 11.76
C VAL A 163 20.75 23.81 11.37
N SER A 164 21.32 24.99 11.16
CA SER A 164 22.70 25.15 10.70
C SER A 164 23.75 24.71 11.72
N GLY A 165 24.76 23.99 11.23
CA GLY A 165 25.82 23.40 12.06
C GLY A 165 25.40 22.11 12.75
N GLU A 166 24.14 21.71 12.64
CA GLU A 166 23.66 20.43 13.15
C GLU A 166 23.93 19.29 12.17
N THR A 167 24.11 18.09 12.75
CA THR A 167 24.00 16.85 11.98
C THR A 167 22.53 16.46 11.89
N ALA A 168 22.10 15.96 10.73
CA ALA A 168 20.74 15.48 10.53
C ALA A 168 20.71 14.01 10.13
N TYR A 169 19.65 13.31 10.53
CA TYR A 169 19.36 11.95 10.10
C TYR A 169 17.90 11.83 9.64
N VAL A 170 17.68 10.97 8.66
CA VAL A 170 16.33 10.58 8.21
C VAL A 170 15.77 9.49 9.12
N GLY A 171 14.46 9.59 9.38
CA GLY A 171 13.72 8.66 10.20
C GLY A 171 13.91 8.95 11.69
N GLY A 172 13.02 8.40 12.51
CA GLY A 172 13.08 8.48 13.95
C GLY A 172 11.86 9.17 14.58
N PRO A 173 11.94 9.70 15.81
CA PRO A 173 13.12 9.88 16.67
C PRO A 173 13.46 8.63 17.53
N ASN A 174 13.52 7.47 16.90
CA ASN A 174 13.87 6.20 17.54
C ASN A 174 15.32 5.83 17.19
N GLY A 175 16.17 5.66 18.21
CA GLY A 175 17.60 5.39 18.04
C GLY A 175 18.41 5.67 19.32
N PRO A 176 19.73 5.46 19.32
CA PRO A 176 20.55 5.72 20.49
C PRO A 176 20.73 7.23 20.70
N THR A 177 20.01 7.81 21.66
CA THR A 177 20.05 9.26 21.97
C THR A 177 21.09 9.65 23.02
N LYS A 178 21.70 8.66 23.71
CA LYS A 178 22.76 8.90 24.69
C LYS A 178 24.14 8.80 24.02
N GLY A 179 24.79 9.96 23.85
CA GLY A 179 26.13 10.05 23.26
C GLY A 179 26.08 10.41 21.78
N ALA A 180 26.84 9.71 20.94
CA ALA A 180 26.82 9.92 19.50
C ALA A 180 25.52 9.35 18.89
N TRP A 181 24.54 10.22 18.69
CA TRP A 181 23.22 9.87 18.18
C TRP A 181 23.20 9.68 16.66
N PHE A 182 22.26 8.86 16.21
CA PHE A 182 21.90 8.65 14.81
C PHE A 182 20.53 7.95 14.72
N TYR A 183 19.87 8.08 13.58
CA TYR A 183 18.63 7.37 13.29
C TYR A 183 18.81 6.46 12.07
N ALA A 184 17.87 5.52 11.95
CA ALA A 184 17.73 4.63 10.81
C ALA A 184 16.25 4.57 10.42
N PHE A 185 16.00 4.34 9.13
CA PHE A 185 14.65 4.11 8.61
C PHE A 185 14.62 2.85 7.76
N GLY A 186 13.44 2.24 7.68
CA GLY A 186 13.14 1.05 6.90
C GLY A 186 12.28 1.39 5.70
N PHE A 187 12.47 0.67 4.61
CA PHE A 187 11.63 0.72 3.42
C PHE A 187 11.21 -0.71 3.09
N GLU A 188 9.91 -0.96 3.07
CA GLU A 188 9.35 -2.21 2.58
C GLU A 188 9.06 -2.07 1.09
N VAL A 189 9.59 -3.00 0.30
CA VAL A 189 9.28 -3.09 -1.12
C VAL A 189 7.87 -3.64 -1.23
N ILE A 190 6.92 -2.75 -1.51
CA ILE A 190 5.53 -3.11 -1.74
C ILE A 190 5.23 -2.84 -3.20
N GLU A 191 5.08 -3.90 -3.98
CA GLU A 191 4.49 -3.80 -5.31
C GLU A 191 3.07 -3.26 -5.17
N CYS A 192 2.75 -2.27 -6.00
CA CYS A 192 1.37 -1.89 -6.18
C CYS A 192 0.64 -3.12 -6.70
N GLU A 193 -0.50 -3.43 -6.08
CA GLU A 193 -1.41 -4.42 -6.64
C GLU A 193 -1.65 -4.03 -8.10
N GLU A 194 -1.23 -4.88 -9.04
CA GLU A 194 -1.65 -4.71 -10.43
C GLU A 194 -3.18 -4.68 -10.37
N VAL A 195 -3.77 -3.61 -10.90
CA VAL A 195 -5.15 -3.69 -11.36
C VAL A 195 -5.11 -4.74 -12.47
N VAL A 196 -5.27 -6.01 -12.07
CA VAL A 196 -5.58 -7.10 -12.98
C VAL A 196 -6.65 -6.53 -13.88
N ASP A 197 -6.40 -6.52 -15.18
CA ASP A 197 -7.34 -6.10 -16.21
C ASP A 197 -8.66 -6.81 -15.92
N MET A 198 -9.55 -6.13 -15.20
CA MET A 198 -10.73 -6.77 -14.64
C MET A 198 -11.54 -7.17 -15.86
N PRO A 199 -11.90 -8.45 -15.98
CA PRO A 199 -12.43 -8.94 -17.22
C PRO A 199 -13.70 -8.16 -17.54
N VAL A 200 -13.75 -7.56 -18.74
CA VAL A 200 -14.96 -6.90 -19.22
C VAL A 200 -16.00 -7.98 -19.46
N ILE A 201 -17.14 -7.89 -18.77
CA ILE A 201 -18.22 -8.84 -18.92
C ILE A 201 -19.24 -8.27 -19.89
N TYR A 202 -19.57 -9.03 -20.92
CA TYR A 202 -20.61 -8.70 -21.88
C TYR A 202 -21.90 -9.44 -21.53
N VAL A 203 -22.99 -8.69 -21.48
CA VAL A 203 -24.29 -9.21 -21.07
C VAL A 203 -25.36 -8.84 -22.10
N ALA A 204 -26.29 -9.75 -22.36
CA ALA A 204 -27.55 -9.42 -23.01
C ALA A 204 -28.71 -10.00 -22.21
N PHE A 205 -29.64 -9.15 -21.82
CA PHE A 205 -30.83 -9.53 -21.06
C PHE A 205 -32.07 -9.35 -21.93
N HIS A 206 -32.77 -10.44 -22.20
CA HIS A 206 -34.03 -10.48 -22.93
C HIS A 206 -35.15 -11.03 -22.03
N ALA A 207 -36.34 -10.45 -22.14
CA ALA A 207 -37.53 -10.99 -21.51
C ALA A 207 -38.78 -10.77 -22.35
N VAL A 208 -39.90 -11.35 -21.92
CA VAL A 208 -41.22 -11.18 -22.56
C VAL A 208 -42.22 -10.59 -21.57
N TYR A 209 -42.84 -9.48 -21.96
CA TYR A 209 -43.90 -8.79 -21.23
C TYR A 209 -45.18 -8.77 -22.07
N GLY A 210 -46.19 -9.54 -21.68
CA GLY A 210 -47.42 -9.68 -22.47
C GLY A 210 -47.17 -10.31 -23.85
N SER A 211 -47.24 -9.51 -24.91
CA SER A 211 -46.87 -9.91 -26.28
C SER A 211 -45.66 -9.13 -26.82
N GLU A 212 -45.01 -8.34 -25.95
CA GLU A 212 -43.87 -7.50 -26.29
C GLU A 212 -42.55 -8.14 -25.89
N THR A 213 -41.52 -7.80 -26.66
CA THR A 213 -40.12 -8.14 -26.34
C THR A 213 -39.54 -7.08 -25.43
N VAL A 214 -38.71 -7.49 -24.48
CA VAL A 214 -38.06 -6.63 -23.48
C VAL A 214 -36.55 -6.79 -23.61
N TRP A 215 -35.83 -5.68 -23.54
CA TRP A 215 -34.39 -5.67 -23.42
C TRP A 215 -33.93 -4.74 -22.32
N ALA A 216 -32.84 -5.09 -21.65
CA ALA A 216 -32.05 -4.11 -20.92
C ALA A 216 -31.34 -3.19 -21.92
N VAL A 217 -31.38 -1.90 -21.64
CA VAL A 217 -30.74 -0.88 -22.48
C VAL A 217 -29.26 -0.80 -22.12
N GLY A 218 -28.39 -1.03 -23.10
CA GLY A 218 -26.94 -0.96 -22.95
C GLY A 218 -26.27 -0.01 -23.92
N GLU A 219 -24.94 -0.06 -23.97
CA GLU A 219 -24.12 0.90 -24.72
C GLU A 219 -24.18 0.66 -26.22
N LEU A 220 -24.25 -0.62 -26.64
CA LEU A 220 -24.20 -1.01 -28.05
C LEU A 220 -25.46 -1.74 -28.45
N THR A 221 -26.12 -1.25 -29.51
CA THR A 221 -27.22 -1.97 -30.14
C THR A 221 -26.72 -3.16 -30.95
N PHE A 222 -27.58 -4.16 -31.18
CA PHE A 222 -27.27 -5.26 -32.09
C PHE A 222 -26.97 -4.83 -33.52
N ILE A 223 -27.44 -3.64 -33.93
CA ILE A 223 -27.14 -3.05 -35.24
C ILE A 223 -25.71 -2.50 -35.26
N GLU A 224 -25.28 -1.81 -34.19
CA GLU A 224 -23.92 -1.28 -34.06
C GLU A 224 -22.87 -2.38 -33.92
N LEU A 225 -23.22 -3.49 -33.29
CA LEU A 225 -22.39 -4.71 -33.26
C LEU A 225 -22.34 -5.43 -34.62
N GLY A 226 -23.13 -4.99 -35.62
CA GLY A 226 -23.17 -5.62 -36.94
C GLY A 226 -23.85 -7.00 -36.98
N LEU A 227 -24.56 -7.38 -35.91
CA LEU A 227 -25.23 -8.69 -35.79
C LEU A 227 -26.54 -8.74 -36.58
N THR A 228 -27.12 -7.58 -36.88
CA THR A 228 -28.37 -7.46 -37.65
C THR A 228 -28.52 -6.08 -38.28
N ASN A 229 -29.41 -5.98 -39.26
CA ASN A 229 -29.81 -4.70 -39.87
C ASN A 229 -31.24 -4.27 -39.48
N SER A 230 -31.95 -5.05 -38.67
CA SER A 230 -33.38 -4.83 -38.45
C SER A 230 -33.94 -5.22 -37.08
N ARG A 231 -33.25 -6.07 -36.32
CA ARG A 231 -33.71 -6.46 -34.98
C ARG A 231 -33.17 -5.48 -33.93
N TRP A 232 -33.99 -5.20 -32.93
CA TRP A 232 -33.66 -4.30 -31.83
C TRP A 232 -33.22 -5.10 -30.60
N GLY A 233 -32.45 -4.46 -29.73
CA GLY A 233 -31.82 -5.06 -28.57
C GLY A 233 -30.41 -4.49 -28.38
N TRP A 234 -29.89 -4.66 -27.17
CA TRP A 234 -28.61 -4.10 -26.74
C TRP A 234 -27.73 -5.16 -26.07
N GLN A 235 -26.44 -4.93 -26.16
CA GLN A 235 -25.42 -5.51 -25.30
C GLN A 235 -25.09 -4.50 -24.20
N LEU A 236 -24.97 -5.00 -22.97
CA LEU A 236 -24.45 -4.29 -21.82
C LEU A 236 -22.96 -4.63 -21.68
N THR A 237 -22.20 -3.65 -21.23
CA THR A 237 -20.81 -3.80 -20.80
C THR A 237 -20.79 -3.58 -19.30
N PHE A 238 -20.43 -4.61 -18.56
CA PHE A 238 -20.51 -4.61 -17.10
C PHE A 238 -19.10 -4.72 -16.52
N ASP A 239 -18.75 -3.76 -15.66
CA ASP A 239 -17.54 -3.82 -14.84
C ASP A 239 -17.83 -4.46 -13.47
N VAL A 240 -16.86 -4.44 -12.57
CA VAL A 240 -16.97 -5.11 -11.26
C VAL A 240 -17.90 -4.41 -10.27
N ASN A 241 -18.31 -3.16 -10.54
CA ASN A 241 -19.16 -2.39 -9.65
C ASN A 241 -20.64 -2.65 -9.96
N PRO A 242 -21.52 -2.69 -8.95
CA PRO A 242 -22.93 -2.85 -9.22
C PRO A 242 -23.49 -1.74 -10.12
N GLU A 243 -24.06 -2.12 -11.25
CA GLU A 243 -24.61 -1.20 -12.25
C GLU A 243 -26.07 -1.51 -12.52
N THR A 244 -26.87 -0.47 -12.79
CA THR A 244 -28.31 -0.60 -13.01
C THR A 244 -28.70 -0.09 -14.39
N PHE A 245 -29.39 -0.94 -15.14
CA PHE A 245 -29.82 -0.71 -16.51
C PHE A 245 -31.35 -0.66 -16.57
N ASP A 246 -31.88 0.22 -17.41
CA ASP A 246 -33.32 0.33 -17.64
C ASP A 246 -33.83 -0.83 -18.51
N LEU A 247 -35.04 -1.31 -18.23
CA LEU A 247 -35.73 -2.32 -19.02
C LEU A 247 -36.86 -1.67 -19.83
N TYR A 248 -36.82 -1.85 -21.15
CA TYR A 248 -37.83 -1.34 -22.06
C TYR A 248 -38.53 -2.47 -22.81
N ALA A 249 -39.86 -2.45 -22.80
CA ALA A 249 -40.72 -3.29 -23.63
C ALA A 249 -41.06 -2.58 -24.94
N GLY A 250 -40.99 -3.30 -26.08
CA GLY A 250 -41.50 -2.80 -27.36
C GLY A 250 -40.76 -1.60 -27.98
N ALA A 251 -39.52 -1.30 -27.58
CA ALA A 251 -38.72 -0.19 -28.13
C ALA A 251 -38.11 -0.49 -29.51
N ALA A 252 -38.96 -0.97 -30.43
CA ALA A 252 -38.59 -1.38 -31.79
C ALA A 252 -37.68 -0.36 -32.49
N GLN A 253 -36.73 -0.86 -33.28
CA GLN A 253 -35.69 -0.05 -33.94
C GLN A 253 -34.74 0.67 -32.97
N ASN A 254 -34.64 0.18 -31.72
CA ASN A 254 -33.84 0.80 -30.65
C ASN A 254 -34.30 2.23 -30.31
N ASP A 255 -35.59 2.53 -30.51
CA ASP A 255 -36.17 3.84 -30.27
C ASP A 255 -36.98 3.80 -28.97
N LEU A 256 -36.36 4.24 -27.87
CA LEU A 256 -36.95 4.22 -26.54
C LEU A 256 -38.23 5.07 -26.43
N SER A 257 -38.44 6.04 -27.34
CA SER A 257 -39.68 6.82 -27.37
C SER A 257 -40.90 6.02 -27.83
N LYS A 258 -40.67 4.85 -28.46
CA LYS A 258 -41.72 3.91 -28.87
C LYS A 258 -41.93 2.79 -27.85
N GLY A 259 -41.02 2.64 -26.89
CA GLY A 259 -41.09 1.60 -25.87
C GLY A 259 -41.75 2.06 -24.58
N GLU A 260 -42.05 1.08 -23.73
CA GLU A 260 -42.55 1.27 -22.37
C GLU A 260 -41.43 0.90 -21.38
N PHE A 261 -41.09 1.81 -20.47
CA PHE A 261 -40.22 1.50 -19.34
C PHE A 261 -40.98 0.61 -18.36
N ILE A 262 -40.40 -0.54 -17.98
CA ILE A 262 -41.08 -1.55 -17.14
C ILE A 262 -40.32 -1.91 -15.86
N GLY A 263 -39.18 -1.28 -15.61
CA GLY A 263 -38.35 -1.50 -14.43
C GLY A 263 -36.86 -1.44 -14.72
N THR A 264 -36.05 -1.99 -13.82
CA THR A 264 -34.60 -1.99 -13.90
C THR A 264 -34.00 -3.38 -13.69
N LEU A 265 -32.79 -3.56 -14.21
CA LEU A 265 -31.91 -4.70 -13.98
C LEU A 265 -30.62 -4.21 -13.32
N THR A 266 -30.32 -4.68 -12.12
CA THR A 266 -29.04 -4.46 -11.46
C THR A 266 -28.13 -5.67 -11.64
N LEU A 267 -26.89 -5.44 -12.08
CA LEU A 267 -25.84 -6.43 -12.16
C LEU A 267 -24.86 -6.23 -10.99
N SER A 268 -24.34 -7.31 -10.41
CA SER A 268 -23.20 -7.26 -9.47
C SER A 268 -22.28 -8.46 -9.68
N TRP A 269 -20.97 -8.32 -9.46
CA TRP A 269 -19.99 -9.40 -9.57
C TRP A 269 -19.31 -9.65 -8.23
N ASP A 270 -19.10 -10.91 -7.87
CA ASP A 270 -18.40 -11.30 -6.64
C ASP A 270 -17.00 -11.88 -6.89
N GLY A 271 -16.52 -11.80 -8.14
CA GLY A 271 -15.26 -12.41 -8.59
C GLY A 271 -15.44 -13.77 -9.28
N GLU A 272 -16.61 -14.41 -9.14
CA GLU A 272 -16.91 -15.69 -9.76
C GLU A 272 -18.24 -15.64 -10.54
N TYR A 273 -19.31 -15.15 -9.92
CA TYR A 273 -20.66 -15.11 -10.51
C TYR A 273 -21.14 -13.68 -10.78
N VAL A 274 -21.80 -13.49 -11.92
CA VAL A 274 -22.60 -12.29 -12.19
C VAL A 274 -24.01 -12.50 -11.65
N THR A 275 -24.42 -11.65 -10.72
CA THR A 275 -25.74 -11.65 -10.11
C THR A 275 -26.63 -10.62 -10.77
N PHE A 276 -27.77 -11.08 -11.27
CA PHE A 276 -28.80 -10.29 -11.94
C PHE A 276 -29.94 -10.06 -10.96
N THR A 277 -30.35 -8.82 -10.73
CA THR A 277 -31.48 -8.48 -9.85
C THR A 277 -32.48 -7.60 -10.59
N LEU A 278 -33.70 -8.09 -10.79
CA LEU A 278 -34.78 -7.35 -11.42
C LEU A 278 -35.59 -6.57 -10.40
N GLN A 279 -35.92 -5.32 -10.71
CA GLN A 279 -36.91 -4.52 -10.00
C GLN A 279 -37.94 -3.98 -10.99
N LEU A 280 -39.12 -4.61 -11.02
CA LEU A 280 -40.18 -4.30 -11.99
C LEU A 280 -41.19 -3.30 -11.42
N GLU A 281 -41.78 -2.49 -12.31
CA GLU A 281 -42.90 -1.59 -11.97
C GLU A 281 -44.14 -2.38 -11.48
N ASP A 282 -45.00 -1.72 -10.71
CA ASP A 282 -46.19 -2.38 -10.14
C ASP A 282 -47.12 -2.91 -11.24
N GLY A 283 -47.58 -4.16 -11.07
CA GLY A 283 -48.41 -4.85 -12.05
C GLY A 283 -47.67 -5.40 -13.29
N VAL A 284 -46.35 -5.18 -13.43
CA VAL A 284 -45.54 -5.82 -14.48
C VAL A 284 -45.25 -7.27 -14.11
N THR A 285 -45.30 -8.15 -15.11
CA THR A 285 -45.03 -9.58 -14.96
C THR A 285 -44.39 -10.12 -16.22
N LEU A 286 -43.22 -10.75 -16.10
CA LEU A 286 -42.54 -11.36 -17.23
C LEU A 286 -42.90 -12.85 -17.33
N SER A 287 -43.04 -13.36 -18.55
CA SER A 287 -43.37 -14.77 -18.82
C SER A 287 -42.16 -15.62 -19.23
N GLU A 288 -41.09 -14.96 -19.66
CA GLU A 288 -39.84 -15.58 -20.12
C GLU A 288 -38.67 -14.65 -19.86
N ILE A 289 -37.52 -15.23 -19.49
CA ILE A 289 -36.24 -14.55 -19.34
C ILE A 289 -35.17 -15.37 -20.06
N GLN A 290 -34.30 -14.68 -20.79
CA GLN A 290 -33.13 -15.24 -21.44
C GLN A 290 -31.93 -14.30 -21.23
N ILE A 291 -30.80 -14.87 -20.82
CA ILE A 291 -29.60 -14.12 -20.44
C ILE A 291 -28.38 -14.74 -21.11
N HIS A 292 -27.56 -13.87 -21.70
CA HIS A 292 -26.20 -14.19 -22.10
C HIS A 292 -25.22 -13.42 -21.21
N VAL A 293 -24.14 -14.10 -20.83
CA VAL A 293 -23.06 -13.57 -19.99
C VAL A 293 -21.75 -14.24 -20.41
N ASP A 294 -20.79 -13.45 -20.87
CA ASP A 294 -19.51 -13.94 -21.40
C ASP A 294 -18.42 -12.86 -21.27
N TYR A 295 -17.16 -13.25 -21.46
CA TYR A 295 -16.03 -12.33 -21.60
C TYR A 295 -15.78 -11.90 -23.05
N LEU A 296 -16.51 -12.49 -24.00
CA LEU A 296 -16.49 -12.13 -25.41
C LEU A 296 -17.75 -11.37 -25.80
N GLN A 297 -17.63 -10.43 -26.73
CA GLN A 297 -18.80 -9.74 -27.28
C GLN A 297 -19.73 -10.74 -27.97
N LEU A 298 -21.04 -10.42 -27.94
CA LEU A 298 -22.06 -11.23 -28.62
C LEU A 298 -21.71 -11.41 -30.09
N ASP A 299 -21.72 -12.66 -30.56
CA ASP A 299 -21.59 -13.02 -31.97
C ASP A 299 -22.93 -13.49 -32.59
N THR A 300 -23.98 -13.63 -31.75
CA THR A 300 -25.32 -14.03 -32.15
C THR A 300 -26.40 -13.32 -31.34
N ILE A 301 -27.55 -13.11 -31.97
CA ILE A 301 -28.75 -12.48 -31.38
C ILE A 301 -29.94 -13.43 -31.36
N SER A 302 -29.69 -14.72 -31.53
CA SER A 302 -30.75 -15.72 -31.52
C SER A 302 -31.17 -15.97 -30.07
N PRO A 303 -32.45 -15.72 -29.70
CA PRO A 303 -32.97 -15.90 -28.34
C PRO A 303 -32.63 -17.28 -27.73
N GLY A 304 -32.63 -18.33 -28.57
CA GLY A 304 -32.28 -19.70 -28.17
C GLY A 304 -30.78 -20.01 -28.00
N GLN A 305 -29.89 -19.04 -28.24
CA GLN A 305 -28.43 -19.15 -28.06
C GLN A 305 -27.91 -18.27 -26.91
N LEU A 306 -28.81 -17.59 -26.19
CA LEU A 306 -28.49 -16.92 -24.94
C LEU A 306 -28.46 -18.00 -23.84
N GLY A 307 -27.29 -18.21 -23.22
CA GLY A 307 -26.96 -19.43 -22.48
C GLY A 307 -27.90 -19.80 -21.33
N TYR A 308 -28.44 -18.82 -20.59
CA TYR A 308 -29.44 -19.07 -19.54
C TYR A 308 -30.86 -18.80 -20.05
N GLN A 309 -31.79 -19.72 -19.77
CA GLN A 309 -33.19 -19.61 -20.17
C GLN A 309 -34.09 -20.04 -19.01
N ALA A 310 -35.07 -19.22 -18.68
CA ALA A 310 -36.09 -19.53 -17.68
C ALA A 310 -37.49 -19.23 -18.24
N GLN A 311 -38.39 -20.22 -18.15
CA GLN A 311 -39.78 -20.13 -18.60
C GLN A 311 -40.71 -20.70 -17.53
N GLY A 312 -41.92 -20.16 -17.41
CA GLY A 312 -43.04 -20.90 -16.79
C GLY A 312 -43.49 -20.51 -15.37
N ALA A 313 -43.20 -19.31 -14.87
CA ALA A 313 -43.91 -18.69 -13.74
C ALA A 313 -43.76 -17.16 -13.84
N PRO A 314 -44.73 -16.36 -13.35
CA PRO A 314 -44.61 -14.91 -13.42
C PRO A 314 -43.38 -14.45 -12.62
N PHE A 315 -42.39 -13.86 -13.30
CA PHE A 315 -41.33 -13.15 -12.61
C PHE A 315 -41.90 -11.80 -12.17
N THR A 316 -42.03 -11.61 -10.86
CA THR A 316 -42.67 -10.44 -10.22
C THR A 316 -41.68 -9.70 -9.33
N SER A 317 -41.83 -8.37 -9.21
CA SER A 317 -41.19 -7.37 -8.33
C SER A 317 -39.71 -7.50 -7.92
N LEU A 318 -39.24 -8.68 -7.51
CA LEU A 318 -37.83 -9.00 -7.25
C LEU A 318 -37.52 -10.42 -7.73
N TRP A 319 -36.55 -10.54 -8.64
CA TRP A 319 -36.01 -11.83 -9.07
C TRP A 319 -34.49 -11.76 -9.16
N THR A 320 -33.82 -12.84 -8.73
CA THR A 320 -32.36 -12.90 -8.68
C THR A 320 -31.84 -14.23 -9.23
N VAL A 321 -30.78 -14.16 -10.06
CA VAL A 321 -29.99 -15.34 -10.49
C VAL A 321 -28.51 -14.97 -10.53
N SER A 322 -27.65 -15.95 -10.25
CA SER A 322 -26.19 -15.83 -10.35
C SER A 322 -25.68 -16.79 -11.42
N LEU A 323 -24.88 -16.30 -12.36
CA LEU A 323 -24.41 -17.04 -13.52
C LEU A 323 -22.88 -16.92 -13.69
N LEU A 324 -22.23 -18.03 -14.05
CA LEU A 324 -20.84 -18.02 -14.52
C LEU A 324 -20.79 -17.60 -15.99
N PRO A 325 -19.80 -16.78 -16.40
CA PRO A 325 -19.45 -16.55 -17.81
C PRO A 325 -19.20 -17.86 -18.56
N GLU A 326 -19.54 -17.90 -19.85
CA GLU A 326 -19.58 -19.16 -20.62
C GLU A 326 -18.20 -19.75 -20.94
N SER A 327 -17.15 -18.94 -21.13
CA SER A 327 -15.79 -19.45 -21.38
C SER A 327 -15.17 -20.24 -20.21
N ASP A 328 -15.77 -20.14 -19.01
CA ASP A 328 -15.33 -20.82 -17.79
C ASP A 328 -16.15 -22.10 -17.49
N ARG A 329 -17.07 -22.50 -18.38
CA ARG A 329 -17.86 -23.75 -18.28
C ARG A 329 -17.26 -24.90 -19.08
#